data_AF-A0A7U9KPN1-F1
#
_entry.id   AF-A0A7U9KPN1-F1
#
_cell.length_a   1.000
_cell.length_b   1.000
_cell.length_c   1.000
_cell.angle_alpha   90.00
_cell.angle_beta   90.00
_cell.angle_gamma   90.00
#
_symmetry.space_group_name_H-M   'P 1'
#
loop_
_entity.id
_entity.type
_entity.pdbx_description
1 polymer ?
#
loop_
_entity_poly.entity_id
_entity_poly.type
_entity_poly.pdbx_seq_one_letter_code
_entity_poly.pdbx_strand_id
1 'polypeptide(L)'
;MVGLTGSSDFRHAYRTFRAMPYPDRPKPGKLQDLGSDLLDIDYQIAGYAGQVDSGDLSASDIPDLDEHARAVKNLLSAFASVSTTTDEELQVKQKFHAYVATLDRMMVELQRLAAD
;
A
#
# COMPACT_ATOMS: atom_id res chain seq x y z
N MET A 1 -22.15 17.93 -0.06
CA MET A 1 -22.11 16.44 0.01
C MET A 1 -20.70 15.87 -0.25
N VAL A 2 -19.61 16.65 -0.09
CA VAL A 2 -18.25 16.21 -0.52
C VAL A 2 -17.60 15.24 0.49
N GLY A 3 -17.83 15.40 1.80
CA GLY A 3 -17.25 14.51 2.82
C GLY A 3 -17.79 13.07 2.85
N LEU A 4 -18.97 12.81 2.29
CA LEU A 4 -19.53 11.44 2.23
C LEU A 4 -18.91 10.61 1.11
N THR A 5 -18.49 11.25 0.01
CA THR A 5 -17.88 10.55 -1.14
C THR A 5 -16.43 10.16 -0.86
N GLY A 6 -15.63 11.04 -0.25
CA GLY A 6 -14.24 10.73 0.11
C GLY A 6 -14.12 9.55 1.08
N SER A 7 -14.99 9.50 2.10
CA SER A 7 -15.06 8.38 3.03
C SER A 7 -15.47 7.05 2.35
N SER A 8 -16.37 7.11 1.35
CA SER A 8 -16.78 5.94 0.58
C SER A 8 -15.66 5.41 -0.32
N ASP A 9 -14.94 6.29 -1.01
CA ASP A 9 -13.83 5.93 -1.90
C ASP A 9 -12.68 5.29 -1.09
N PHE A 10 -12.30 5.90 0.03
CA PHE A 10 -11.32 5.34 0.96
C PHE A 10 -11.72 3.95 1.47
N ARG A 11 -12.96 3.79 1.97
CA ARG A 11 -13.43 2.50 2.51
C ARG A 11 -13.41 1.40 1.44
N HIS A 12 -13.72 1.73 0.19
CA HIS A 12 -13.63 0.78 -0.91
C HIS A 12 -12.17 0.38 -1.20
N ALA A 13 -11.25 1.34 -1.24
CA ALA A 13 -9.83 1.08 -1.43
C ALA A 13 -9.24 0.24 -0.28
N TYR A 14 -9.56 0.58 0.98
CA TYR A 14 -9.13 -0.17 2.16
C TYR A 14 -9.61 -1.62 2.13
N ARG A 15 -10.89 -1.85 1.85
CA ARG A 15 -11.44 -3.23 1.76
C ARG A 15 -10.81 -4.04 0.63
N THR A 16 -10.52 -3.40 -0.50
CA THR A 16 -9.81 -4.05 -1.61
C THR A 16 -8.41 -4.45 -1.18
N PHE A 17 -7.66 -3.55 -0.54
CA PHE A 17 -6.34 -3.83 0.01
C PHE A 17 -6.36 -4.98 1.03
N ARG A 18 -7.30 -4.95 1.98
CA ARG A 18 -7.44 -6.00 3.02
C ARG A 18 -7.85 -7.36 2.48
N ALA A 19 -8.47 -7.42 1.30
CA ALA A 19 -8.84 -8.67 0.65
C ALA A 19 -7.68 -9.30 -0.15
N MET A 20 -6.60 -8.55 -0.41
CA MET A 20 -5.44 -9.07 -1.13
C MET A 20 -4.67 -10.06 -0.27
N PRO A 21 -4.34 -11.26 -0.78
CA PRO A 21 -3.41 -12.14 -0.09
C PRO A 21 -2.02 -11.49 -0.08
N TYR A 22 -1.33 -11.55 1.06
CA TYR A 22 0.06 -11.11 1.13
C TYR A 22 0.92 -12.00 0.21
N PRO A 23 1.79 -11.43 -0.65
CA PRO A 23 2.61 -12.22 -1.56
C PRO A 23 3.54 -13.19 -0.82
N ASP A 24 3.73 -14.39 -1.36
CA ASP A 24 4.67 -15.37 -0.80
C ASP A 24 6.09 -14.79 -0.72
N ARG A 25 6.82 -15.13 0.35
CA ARG A 25 8.18 -14.62 0.57
C ARG A 25 9.10 -15.08 -0.59
N PRO A 26 9.74 -14.16 -1.31
CA PRO A 26 10.61 -14.51 -2.42
C PRO A 26 11.91 -15.18 -1.92
N LYS A 27 12.57 -15.88 -2.84
CA LYS A 27 13.92 -16.42 -2.62
C LYS A 27 14.91 -15.28 -2.33
N PRO A 28 16.05 -15.58 -1.65
CA PRO A 28 17.04 -14.55 -1.33
C PRO A 28 17.50 -13.74 -2.54
N GLY A 29 17.61 -12.42 -2.35
CA GLY A 29 17.98 -11.46 -3.40
C GLY A 29 17.11 -10.21 -3.37
N LYS A 30 17.20 -9.39 -4.43
CA LYS A 30 16.55 -8.06 -4.47
C LYS A 30 15.04 -8.07 -4.21
N LEU A 31 14.31 -9.10 -4.64
CA LEU A 31 12.88 -9.21 -4.36
C LEU A 31 12.61 -9.44 -2.86
N GLN A 32 13.50 -10.14 -2.15
CA GLN A 32 13.39 -10.36 -0.70
C GLN A 32 13.64 -9.08 0.09
N ASP A 33 14.63 -8.29 -0.33
CA ASP A 33 14.92 -7.00 0.29
C ASP A 33 13.70 -6.08 0.17
N LEU A 34 13.18 -5.92 -1.06
CA LEU A 34 11.97 -5.11 -1.30
C LEU A 34 10.72 -5.68 -0.60
N GLY A 35 10.59 -7.00 -0.49
CA GLY A 35 9.51 -7.64 0.25
C GLY A 35 9.60 -7.42 1.76
N SER A 36 10.80 -7.17 2.29
CA SER A 36 11.01 -6.81 3.69
C SER A 36 10.69 -5.32 3.92
N ASP A 37 11.13 -4.43 3.01
CA ASP A 37 10.75 -3.02 3.01
C ASP A 37 9.22 -2.85 2.96
N LEU A 38 8.54 -3.67 2.15
CA LEU A 38 7.08 -3.70 2.09
C LEU A 38 6.45 -4.02 3.45
N LEU A 39 6.97 -5.01 4.16
CA LEU A 39 6.40 -5.48 5.42
C LEU A 39 6.42 -4.38 6.49
N ASP A 40 7.51 -3.61 6.53
CA ASP A 40 7.65 -2.52 7.50
C ASP A 40 6.68 -1.38 7.18
N ILE A 41 6.55 -1.03 5.89
CA ILE A 41 5.67 0.03 5.41
C ILE A 41 4.19 -0.36 5.55
N ASP A 42 3.83 -1.58 5.15
CA ASP A 42 2.43 -1.98 5.08
C ASP A 42 1.81 -2.19 6.46
N TYR A 43 2.58 -2.66 7.44
CA TYR A 43 2.11 -2.84 8.81
C TYR A 43 1.66 -1.51 9.42
N GLN A 44 2.47 -0.46 9.28
CA GLN A 44 2.16 0.87 9.80
C GLN A 44 0.94 1.47 9.09
N ILE A 45 0.94 1.45 7.75
CA ILE A 45 -0.14 2.02 6.96
C ILE A 45 -1.46 1.28 7.18
N ALA A 46 -1.44 -0.05 7.25
CA ALA A 46 -2.63 -0.86 7.49
C ALA A 46 -3.24 -0.58 8.88
N GLY A 47 -2.39 -0.31 9.88
CA GLY A 47 -2.81 0.11 11.21
C GLY A 47 -3.57 1.44 11.17
N TYR A 48 -2.98 2.48 10.59
CA TYR A 48 -3.64 3.79 10.46
C TYR A 48 -4.92 3.73 9.62
N ALA A 49 -4.89 3.03 8.47
CA ALA A 49 -6.07 2.87 7.64
C ALA A 49 -7.22 2.16 8.37
N GLY A 50 -6.91 1.17 9.21
CA GLY A 50 -7.91 0.52 10.06
C GLY A 50 -8.54 1.48 11.06
N GLN A 51 -7.73 2.33 11.71
CA GLN A 51 -8.22 3.35 12.64
C GLN A 51 -9.09 4.39 11.93
N VAL A 52 -8.70 4.84 10.73
CA VAL A 52 -9.53 5.74 9.90
C VAL A 52 -10.85 5.10 9.49
N ASP A 53 -10.87 3.82 9.05
CA ASP A 53 -12.12 3.14 8.67
C ASP A 53 -13.09 2.97 9.85
N SER A 54 -12.53 2.74 11.05
CA SER A 54 -13.30 2.64 12.30
C SER A 54 -13.77 3.99 12.86
N GLY A 55 -13.17 5.10 12.42
CA GLY A 55 -13.43 6.45 12.93
C GLY A 55 -12.64 6.82 14.19
N ASP A 56 -11.68 5.98 14.61
CA ASP A 56 -10.82 6.22 15.78
C ASP A 56 -9.69 7.23 15.49
N LEU A 57 -9.40 7.50 14.21
CA LEU A 57 -8.38 8.45 13.76
C LEU A 57 -8.91 9.23 12.54
N SER A 58 -8.67 10.55 12.49
CA SER A 58 -8.87 11.32 11.26
C SER A 58 -7.70 11.11 10.30
N ALA A 59 -7.95 11.06 8.99
CA ALA A 59 -6.88 10.97 8.00
C ALA A 59 -5.89 12.15 8.08
N SER A 60 -6.37 13.34 8.47
CA SER A 60 -5.54 14.54 8.72
C SER A 60 -4.54 14.37 9.87
N ASP A 61 -4.80 13.43 10.78
CA ASP A 61 -4.03 13.23 12.00
C ASP A 61 -3.03 12.07 11.85
N ILE A 62 -2.96 11.43 10.68
CA ILE A 62 -1.96 10.41 10.39
C ILE A 62 -0.58 11.09 10.34
N PRO A 63 0.37 10.68 11.19
CA PRO A 63 1.72 11.24 11.15
C PRO A 63 2.41 10.84 9.84
N ASP A 64 3.17 11.77 9.28
CA ASP A 64 4.04 11.54 8.11
C ASP A 64 3.33 10.90 6.91
N LEU A 65 2.03 11.20 6.72
CA LEU A 65 1.19 10.63 5.66
C LEU A 65 1.81 10.78 4.26
N ASP A 66 2.41 11.94 3.98
CA ASP A 66 3.10 12.20 2.71
C ASP A 66 4.40 11.39 2.55
N GLU A 67 5.11 11.12 3.64
CA GLU A 67 6.29 10.27 3.64
C GLU A 67 5.91 8.82 3.36
N HIS A 68 4.87 8.31 4.02
CA HIS A 68 4.30 7.00 3.74
C HIS A 68 3.86 6.87 2.27
N ALA A 69 3.18 7.86 1.71
CA ALA A 69 2.75 7.84 0.31
C ALA A 69 3.95 7.82 -0.65
N ARG A 70 5.01 8.57 -0.33
CA ARG A 70 6.25 8.57 -1.11
C ARG A 70 6.98 7.23 -1.01
N ALA A 71 7.04 6.62 0.18
CA ALA A 71 7.66 5.31 0.39
C ALA A 71 6.97 4.22 -0.44
N VAL A 72 5.64 4.21 -0.46
CA VAL A 72 4.86 3.26 -1.29
C VAL A 72 5.12 3.47 -2.78
N LYS A 73 5.16 4.72 -3.27
CA LYS A 73 5.49 5.01 -4.68
C LYS A 73 6.91 4.60 -5.07
N ASN A 74 7.86 4.83 -4.17
CA ASN A 74 9.25 4.39 -4.36
C ASN A 74 9.32 2.86 -4.46
N LEU A 75 8.59 2.15 -3.59
CA LEU A 75 8.52 0.70 -3.59
C LEU A 75 7.88 0.15 -4.87
N LEU A 76 6.79 0.75 -5.33
CA LEU A 76 6.14 0.38 -6.60
C LEU A 76 7.11 0.52 -7.77
N SER A 77 7.85 1.63 -7.81
CA SER A 77 8.86 1.92 -8.83
C SER A 77 10.05 0.94 -8.74
N ALA A 78 10.49 0.62 -7.52
CA ALA A 78 11.55 -0.33 -7.26
C ALA A 78 11.16 -1.72 -7.77
N PHE A 79 9.97 -2.22 -7.41
CA PHE A 79 9.47 -3.49 -7.94
C PHE A 79 9.37 -3.46 -9.46
N ALA A 80 8.85 -2.40 -10.09
CA ALA A 80 8.80 -2.30 -11.55
C ALA A 80 10.20 -2.43 -12.21
N SER A 81 11.22 -1.85 -11.58
CA SER A 81 12.61 -1.83 -12.08
C SER A 81 13.37 -3.16 -11.96
N VAL A 82 12.93 -4.08 -11.10
CA VAL A 82 13.62 -5.36 -10.92
C VAL A 82 13.54 -6.20 -12.20
N SER A 83 14.70 -6.53 -12.76
CA SER A 83 14.81 -7.53 -13.82
C SER A 83 14.64 -8.93 -13.25
N THR A 84 13.87 -9.77 -13.94
CA THR A 84 13.61 -11.16 -13.58
C THR A 84 14.21 -12.06 -14.66
N THR A 85 14.84 -13.15 -14.25
CA THR A 85 15.51 -14.09 -15.16
C THR A 85 14.71 -15.37 -15.37
N THR A 86 13.74 -15.63 -14.50
CA THR A 86 12.86 -16.80 -14.56
C THR A 86 11.39 -16.38 -14.53
N ASP A 87 10.52 -17.25 -15.06
CA ASP A 87 9.06 -17.05 -15.01
C ASP A 87 8.53 -17.06 -13.56
N GLU A 88 9.15 -17.84 -12.67
CA GLU A 88 8.82 -17.87 -11.25
C GLU A 88 9.08 -16.49 -10.60
N GLU A 89 10.25 -15.90 -10.82
CA GLU A 89 10.57 -14.55 -10.35
C GLU A 89 9.63 -13.50 -10.93
N LEU A 90 9.27 -13.63 -12.21
CA LEU A 90 8.32 -12.72 -12.86
C LEU A 90 6.93 -12.79 -12.21
N GLN A 91 6.42 -13.99 -11.93
CA GLN A 91 5.13 -14.18 -11.26
C GLN A 91 5.15 -13.60 -9.84
N VAL A 92 6.22 -13.83 -9.08
CA VAL A 92 6.38 -13.27 -7.72
C VAL A 92 6.43 -11.74 -7.79
N LYS A 93 7.26 -11.17 -8.68
CA LYS A 93 7.33 -9.72 -8.91
C LYS A 93 5.94 -9.13 -9.23
N GLN A 94 5.15 -9.78 -10.08
CA GLN A 94 3.81 -9.34 -10.42
C GLN A 94 2.85 -9.35 -9.23
N LYS A 95 2.91 -10.39 -8.37
CA LYS A 95 2.12 -10.44 -7.13
C LYS A 95 2.48 -9.29 -6.19
N PHE A 96 3.77 -9.05 -5.95
CA PHE A 96 4.23 -7.92 -5.14
C PHE A 96 3.81 -6.57 -5.74
N HIS A 97 4.02 -6.38 -7.04
CA HIS A 97 3.62 -5.15 -7.72
C HIS A 97 2.10 -4.90 -7.60
N ALA A 98 1.27 -5.92 -7.76
CA ALA A 98 -0.19 -5.80 -7.62
C ALA A 98 -0.59 -5.44 -6.18
N TYR A 99 0.07 -6.05 -5.18
CA TYR A 99 -0.15 -5.73 -3.77
C TYR A 99 0.21 -4.26 -3.47
N VAL A 100 1.42 -3.83 -3.86
CA VAL A 100 1.90 -2.46 -3.66
C VAL A 100 1.06 -1.44 -4.42
N ALA A 101 0.58 -1.76 -5.63
CA ALA A 101 -0.31 -0.87 -6.38
C ALA A 101 -1.67 -0.68 -5.68
N THR A 102 -2.17 -1.72 -5.00
CA THR A 102 -3.41 -1.63 -4.22
C THR A 102 -3.20 -0.80 -2.94
N LEU A 103 -2.03 -0.94 -2.30
CA LEU A 103 -1.59 -0.11 -1.19
C LEU A 103 -1.46 1.37 -1.61
N ASP A 104 -0.85 1.66 -2.76
CA ASP A 104 -0.72 3.02 -3.33
C ASP A 104 -2.10 3.66 -3.56
N ARG A 105 -3.05 2.92 -4.15
CA ARG A 105 -4.42 3.42 -4.34
C ARG A 105 -5.07 3.80 -3.01
N MET A 106 -4.93 2.98 -1.98
CA MET A 106 -5.47 3.29 -0.65
C MET A 106 -4.79 4.54 -0.06
N MET A 107 -3.47 4.69 -0.23
CA MET A 107 -2.74 5.87 0.22
C MET A 107 -3.20 7.15 -0.47
N VAL A 108 -3.51 7.10 -1.77
CA VAL A 108 -4.07 8.25 -2.50
C VAL A 108 -5.41 8.68 -1.91
N GLU A 109 -6.29 7.73 -1.57
CA GLU A 109 -7.57 8.07 -0.94
C GLU A 109 -7.40 8.60 0.49
N LEU A 110 -6.41 8.11 1.25
CA LEU A 110 -6.06 8.69 2.56
C LEU A 110 -5.59 10.14 2.45
N GLN A 111 -4.68 10.43 1.50
CA GLN A 111 -4.22 11.80 1.25
C GLN A 111 -5.36 12.73 0.83
N ARG A 112 -6.29 12.22 0.02
CA ARG A 112 -7.49 12.98 -0.38
C ARG A 112 -8.39 13.27 0.81
N LEU A 113 -8.65 12.27 1.65
CA LEU A 113 -9.48 12.41 2.85
C LEU A 113 -8.85 13.35 3.89
N ALA A 114 -7.51 13.39 3.98
CA ALA A 114 -6.78 14.31 4.85
C ALA A 114 -6.83 15.77 4.37
N ALA A 115 -7.11 16.01 3.09
CA ALA A 115 -7.16 17.34 2.48
C ALA A 115 -8.58 17.95 2.41
N ASP A 116 -9.61 17.15 2.70
CA ASP A 116 -11.03 17.54 2.74
C ASP A 116 -11.43 18.13 4.11
#